data_AF-A0A0C9NBM6-F1
#
_entry.id   AF-A0A0C9NBM6-F1
#
_cell.length_a   1.000
_cell.length_b   1.000
_cell.length_c   1.000
_cell.angle_alpha   90.00
_cell.angle_beta   90.00
_cell.angle_gamma   90.00
#
_symmetry.space_group_name_H-M   'P 1'
#
loop_
_entity.id
_entity.type
_entity.pdbx_description
1 polymer ?
#
loop_
_entity_poly.entity_id
_entity_poly.type
_entity_poly.pdbx_seq_one_letter_code
_entity_poly.pdbx_strand_id
1 'polypeptide(L)'
;MPRKPPTITLTHPISKELFERIEQAVREAGHSPAIDVSENIEPPTTGKQLAAEAIYVICNSGMSNRTAVGIFERCMAALRAGRSAKTVYGHPGKSAAIDEIWRKRRSLIREFRATDDVIAFCARLPWLGPITKFHLAKNLGVDVAKPDVHLNRLAKLEGVTAQELCERLASETGYRAATIDLILWRACADGIIHSR
;
A
#
# COMPACT_ATOMS: atom_id res chain seq x y z
N MET A 1 -17.14 15.78 15.32
CA MET A 1 -18.15 15.56 14.26
C MET A 1 -18.40 14.06 14.13
N PRO A 2 -19.66 13.60 14.08
CA PRO A 2 -19.96 12.20 13.84
C PRO A 2 -19.46 11.77 12.45
N ARG A 3 -18.96 10.54 12.34
CA ARG A 3 -18.53 9.97 11.06
C ARG A 3 -19.76 9.80 10.17
N LYS A 4 -19.69 10.21 8.89
CA LYS A 4 -20.76 9.95 7.92
C LYS A 4 -21.06 8.45 7.85
N PRO A 5 -22.32 8.04 7.65
CA PRO A 5 -22.65 6.62 7.46
C PRO A 5 -21.93 6.06 6.22
N PRO A 6 -21.63 4.75 6.20
CA PRO A 6 -21.02 4.15 5.02
C PRO A 6 -22.03 4.10 3.88
N THR A 7 -21.54 4.16 2.64
CA THR A 7 -22.36 3.99 1.44
C THR A 7 -22.88 2.56 1.32
N ILE A 8 -22.08 1.58 1.75
CA ILE A 8 -22.40 0.16 1.72
C ILE A 8 -22.30 -0.40 3.15
N THR A 9 -23.39 -1.00 3.62
CA THR A 9 -23.40 -1.77 4.87
C THR A 9 -22.74 -3.13 4.63
N LEU A 10 -21.79 -3.50 5.49
CA LEU A 10 -21.13 -4.79 5.43
C LEU A 10 -21.99 -5.90 6.04
N THR A 11 -21.96 -7.06 5.39
CA THR A 11 -22.35 -8.35 5.95
C THR A 11 -21.14 -9.27 5.94
N HIS A 12 -21.05 -10.18 6.92
CA HIS A 12 -19.95 -11.13 7.02
C HIS A 12 -20.45 -12.57 6.88
N PRO A 13 -19.73 -13.44 6.15
CA PRO A 13 -18.51 -13.13 5.40
C PRO A 13 -18.76 -12.17 4.23
N ILE A 14 -17.73 -11.42 3.81
CA ILE A 14 -17.79 -10.61 2.59
C ILE A 14 -17.90 -11.60 1.42
N SER A 15 -19.10 -11.69 0.84
CA SER A 15 -19.33 -12.52 -0.34
C SER A 15 -18.73 -11.87 -1.59
N LYS A 16 -18.54 -12.65 -2.64
CA LYS A 16 -18.16 -12.16 -3.98
C LYS A 16 -19.06 -11.01 -4.44
N GLU A 17 -20.37 -11.15 -4.34
CA GLU A 17 -21.33 -10.14 -4.82
C GLU A 17 -21.23 -8.84 -4.00
N LEU A 18 -21.00 -8.94 -2.69
CA LEU A 18 -20.75 -7.77 -1.85
C LEU A 18 -19.42 -7.11 -2.23
N PHE A 19 -18.38 -7.90 -2.48
CA PHE A 19 -17.09 -7.39 -2.92
C PHE A 19 -17.18 -6.67 -4.26
N GLU A 20 -17.86 -7.22 -5.26
CA GLU A 20 -18.06 -6.59 -6.58
C GLU A 20 -18.79 -5.24 -6.46
N ARG A 21 -19.78 -5.14 -5.56
CA ARG A 21 -20.43 -3.86 -5.25
C ARG A 21 -19.47 -2.84 -4.60
N ILE A 22 -18.59 -3.30 -3.72
CA ILE A 22 -17.56 -2.47 -3.09
C ILE A 22 -16.56 -1.98 -4.14
N GLU A 23 -16.08 -2.88 -4.99
CA GLU A 23 -15.16 -2.58 -6.09
C GLU A 23 -15.77 -1.51 -7.01
N GLN A 24 -17.01 -1.70 -7.46
CA GLN A 24 -17.70 -0.75 -8.33
C GLN A 24 -17.78 0.64 -7.67
N ALA A 25 -18.14 0.72 -6.39
CA ALA A 25 -18.15 1.98 -5.66
C ALA A 25 -16.76 2.63 -5.53
N VAL A 26 -15.71 1.83 -5.36
CA VAL A 26 -14.31 2.32 -5.32
C VAL A 26 -13.88 2.85 -6.70
N ARG A 27 -14.27 2.19 -7.79
CA ARG A 27 -14.05 2.66 -9.16
C ARG A 27 -14.78 3.98 -9.42
N GLU A 28 -16.05 4.08 -9.03
CA GLU A 28 -16.86 5.31 -9.13
C GLU A 28 -16.29 6.47 -8.29
N ALA A 29 -15.61 6.17 -7.19
CA ALA A 29 -14.87 7.14 -6.39
C ALA A 29 -13.54 7.62 -7.05
N GLY A 30 -13.23 7.13 -8.26
CA GLY A 30 -12.11 7.57 -9.08
C GLY A 30 -10.84 6.72 -8.95
N HIS A 31 -10.92 5.53 -8.34
CA HIS A 31 -9.74 4.67 -8.12
C HIS A 31 -9.54 3.59 -9.17
N SER A 32 -10.29 3.58 -10.27
CA SER A 32 -10.07 2.62 -11.38
C SER A 32 -8.59 2.53 -11.81
N PRO A 33 -7.87 3.64 -12.03
CA PRO A 33 -6.46 3.55 -12.42
C PRO A 33 -5.58 2.88 -11.37
N ALA A 34 -5.87 3.05 -10.08
CA ALA A 34 -5.09 2.41 -9.02
C ALA A 34 -5.36 0.90 -8.96
N ILE A 35 -6.60 0.48 -9.19
CA ILE A 35 -6.97 -0.94 -9.27
C ILE A 35 -6.28 -1.59 -10.47
N ASP A 36 -6.38 -0.96 -11.65
CA ASP A 36 -5.82 -1.50 -12.88
C ASP A 36 -4.28 -1.60 -12.82
N VAL A 37 -3.62 -0.61 -12.20
CA VAL A 37 -2.17 -0.64 -11.93
C VAL A 37 -1.83 -1.73 -10.91
N SER A 38 -2.61 -1.91 -9.85
CA SER A 38 -2.36 -2.95 -8.85
C SER A 38 -2.42 -4.33 -9.47
N GLU A 39 -3.41 -4.57 -10.33
CA GLU A 39 -3.62 -5.87 -10.97
C GLU A 39 -2.47 -6.21 -11.93
N ASN A 40 -2.01 -5.22 -12.69
CA ASN A 40 -0.97 -5.38 -13.73
C ASN A 40 0.41 -4.88 -13.29
N ILE A 41 0.69 -4.86 -11.99
CA ILE A 41 1.91 -4.23 -11.49
C ILE A 41 3.15 -5.01 -11.95
N GLU A 42 4.12 -4.27 -12.48
CA GLU A 42 5.43 -4.83 -12.85
C GLU A 42 6.49 -4.47 -11.80
N PRO A 43 7.43 -5.37 -11.50
CA PRO A 43 8.57 -5.07 -10.64
C PRO A 43 9.38 -3.87 -11.17
N PRO A 44 9.97 -3.04 -10.29
CA PRO A 44 10.77 -1.90 -10.74
C PRO A 44 11.97 -2.34 -11.57
N THR A 45 12.19 -1.68 -12.69
CA THR A 45 13.34 -1.92 -13.56
C THR A 45 14.51 -0.98 -13.26
N THR A 46 14.31 0.05 -12.44
CA THR A 46 15.36 1.01 -12.08
C THR A 46 15.41 1.26 -10.58
N GLY A 47 16.59 1.63 -10.08
CA GLY A 47 16.73 2.08 -8.69
C GLY A 47 15.88 3.30 -8.35
N LYS A 48 15.58 4.17 -9.33
CA LYS A 48 14.70 5.32 -9.11
C LYS A 48 13.25 4.89 -8.85
N GLN A 49 12.73 3.89 -9.58
CA GLN A 49 11.39 3.33 -9.35
C GLN A 49 11.32 2.63 -7.98
N LEU A 50 12.27 1.73 -7.70
CA LEU A 50 12.34 1.04 -6.40
C LEU A 50 12.40 2.02 -5.23
N ALA A 51 13.25 3.06 -5.33
CA ALA A 51 13.34 4.08 -4.31
C ALA A 51 12.05 4.88 -4.18
N ALA A 52 11.38 5.23 -5.29
CA ALA A 52 10.12 5.95 -5.26
C ALA A 52 9.04 5.17 -4.50
N GLU A 53 8.90 3.86 -4.75
CA GLU A 53 7.95 3.02 -4.01
C GLU A 53 8.25 2.95 -2.51
N ALA A 54 9.51 2.73 -2.14
CA ALA A 54 9.91 2.70 -0.74
C ALA A 54 9.64 4.04 -0.03
N ILE A 55 9.95 5.16 -0.70
CA ILE A 55 9.71 6.52 -0.19
C ILE A 55 8.20 6.78 -0.04
N TYR A 56 7.39 6.35 -1.02
CA TYR A 56 5.93 6.47 -0.95
C TYR A 56 5.36 5.75 0.28
N VAL A 57 5.84 4.54 0.56
CA VAL A 57 5.44 3.76 1.74
C VAL A 57 5.85 4.44 3.04
N ILE A 58 7.07 5.00 3.12
CA ILE A 58 7.54 5.76 4.29
C ILE A 58 6.67 7.01 4.53
N CYS A 59 6.32 7.74 3.47
CA CYS A 59 5.41 8.87 3.55
C CYS A 59 4.01 8.45 4.03
N ASN A 60 3.50 7.30 3.56
CA ASN A 60 2.20 6.76 3.98
C ASN A 60 2.15 6.20 5.40
N SER A 61 3.30 5.92 6.04
CA SER A 61 3.29 5.26 7.35
C SER A 61 2.75 6.19 8.44
N GLY A 62 1.64 5.81 9.10
CA GLY A 62 1.09 6.55 10.24
C GLY A 62 0.29 7.82 9.88
N MET A 63 -0.21 7.95 8.65
CA MET A 63 -1.12 9.03 8.25
C MET A 63 -2.09 8.60 7.15
N SER A 64 -3.02 9.47 6.78
CA SER A 64 -3.89 9.23 5.63
C SER A 64 -3.12 9.33 4.32
N ASN A 65 -3.57 8.55 3.33
CA ASN A 65 -2.96 8.55 2.01
C ASN A 65 -3.01 9.91 1.32
N ARG A 66 -4.11 10.65 1.50
CA ARG A 66 -4.26 12.02 0.97
C ARG A 66 -3.14 12.94 1.45
N THR A 67 -2.79 12.90 2.74
CA THR A 67 -1.68 13.70 3.28
C THR A 67 -0.34 13.20 2.79
N ALA A 68 -0.17 11.87 2.72
CA ALA A 68 1.08 11.24 2.31
C ALA A 68 1.49 11.57 0.87
N VAL A 69 0.54 11.62 -0.08
CA VAL A 69 0.81 11.93 -1.49
C VAL A 69 1.51 13.29 -1.63
N GLY A 70 1.00 14.34 -1.00
CA GLY A 70 1.62 15.67 -1.09
C GLY A 70 3.02 15.72 -0.46
N ILE A 71 3.26 14.96 0.62
CA ILE A 71 4.60 14.85 1.23
C ILE A 71 5.54 14.12 0.28
N PHE A 72 5.10 12.99 -0.28
CA PHE A 72 5.86 12.18 -1.24
C PHE A 72 6.31 13.02 -2.43
N GLU A 73 5.40 13.77 -3.05
CA GLU A 73 5.71 14.63 -4.20
C GLU A 73 6.80 15.65 -3.88
N ARG A 74 6.70 16.33 -2.73
CA ARG A 74 7.72 17.29 -2.28
C ARG A 74 9.07 16.62 -2.03
N CYS A 75 9.08 15.46 -1.37
CA CYS A 75 10.30 14.68 -1.14
C CYS A 75 10.95 14.30 -2.47
N MET A 76 10.19 13.76 -3.42
CA MET A 76 10.71 13.37 -4.74
C MET A 76 11.24 14.56 -5.53
N ALA A 77 10.57 15.72 -5.46
CA ALA A 77 11.05 16.96 -6.08
C ALA A 77 12.38 17.42 -5.47
N ALA A 78 12.53 17.41 -4.14
CA ALA A 78 13.78 17.75 -3.46
C ALA A 78 14.92 16.80 -3.87
N LEU A 79 14.69 15.50 -3.81
CA LEU A 79 15.67 14.46 -4.12
C LEU A 79 16.14 14.48 -5.58
N ARG A 80 15.22 14.75 -6.53
CA ARG A 80 15.56 14.90 -7.95
C ARG A 80 16.40 16.16 -8.21
N ALA A 81 16.20 17.22 -7.42
CA ALA A 81 17.01 18.42 -7.44
C ALA A 81 18.34 18.28 -6.64
N GLY A 82 18.68 17.08 -6.18
CA GLY A 82 19.92 16.83 -5.41
C GLY A 82 19.88 17.33 -3.97
N ARG A 83 18.70 17.66 -3.42
CA ARG A 83 18.51 18.12 -2.05
C ARG A 83 18.01 17.01 -1.15
N SER A 84 18.25 17.15 0.16
CA SER A 84 17.72 16.25 1.20
C SER A 84 16.20 16.39 1.36
N ALA A 85 15.52 15.27 1.61
CA ALA A 85 14.10 15.23 1.95
C ALA A 85 13.79 15.97 3.26
N LYS A 86 14.76 16.13 4.18
CA LYS A 86 14.61 16.90 5.42
C LYS A 86 14.19 18.35 5.18
N THR A 87 14.54 18.91 4.01
CA THR A 87 14.16 20.28 3.63
C THR A 87 12.66 20.49 3.44
N VAL A 88 11.90 19.40 3.25
CA VAL A 88 10.46 19.44 2.95
C VAL A 88 9.62 18.51 3.83
N TYR A 89 10.27 17.62 4.59
CA TYR A 89 9.62 16.70 5.52
C TYR A 89 10.33 16.71 6.87
N GLY A 90 9.75 17.43 7.84
CA GLY A 90 10.35 17.68 9.16
C GLY A 90 10.44 16.46 10.09
N HIS A 91 10.04 15.26 9.66
CA HIS A 91 10.18 14.06 10.48
C HIS A 91 11.62 13.53 10.37
N PRO A 92 12.44 13.56 11.45
CA PRO A 92 13.88 13.30 11.36
C PRO A 92 14.19 11.85 10.93
N GLY A 93 13.55 10.86 11.55
CA GLY A 93 13.77 9.45 11.20
C GLY A 93 13.38 9.10 9.76
N LYS A 94 12.19 9.52 9.33
CA LYS A 94 11.70 9.30 7.95
C LYS A 94 12.54 10.02 6.89
N SER A 95 12.88 11.29 7.11
CA SER A 95 13.71 12.02 6.14
C SER A 95 15.10 11.41 5.99
N ALA A 96 15.73 10.98 7.08
CA ALA A 96 16.99 10.26 7.04
C ALA A 96 16.89 8.92 6.26
N ALA A 97 15.84 8.13 6.51
CA ALA A 97 15.58 6.89 5.79
C ALA A 97 15.37 7.11 4.28
N ILE A 98 14.58 8.13 3.92
CA ILE A 98 14.33 8.54 2.53
C ILE A 98 15.63 8.93 1.82
N ASP A 99 16.46 9.76 2.45
CA ASP A 99 17.74 10.20 1.90
C ASP A 99 18.71 9.01 1.71
N GLU A 100 18.74 8.08 2.68
CA GLU A 100 19.56 6.88 2.59
C GLU A 100 19.13 5.98 1.42
N ILE A 101 17.83 5.68 1.32
CA ILE A 101 17.27 4.87 0.24
C ILE A 101 17.56 5.53 -1.11
N TRP A 102 17.32 6.84 -1.23
CA TRP A 102 17.61 7.55 -2.47
C TRP A 102 19.09 7.46 -2.81
N ARG A 103 20.00 7.71 -1.88
CA ARG A 103 21.45 7.61 -2.11
C ARG A 103 21.88 6.21 -2.53
N LYS A 104 21.37 5.16 -1.87
CA LYS A 104 21.71 3.74 -2.12
C LYS A 104 20.93 3.10 -3.28
N ARG A 105 20.00 3.81 -3.91
CA ARG A 105 19.08 3.25 -4.94
C ARG A 105 19.73 2.38 -6.03
N ARG A 106 20.97 2.67 -6.42
CA ARG A 106 21.72 1.87 -7.41
C ARG A 106 22.17 0.50 -6.89
N SER A 107 22.54 0.39 -5.60
CA SER A 107 22.85 -0.91 -5.00
C SER A 107 21.57 -1.67 -4.66
N LEU A 108 20.58 -0.97 -4.12
CA LEU A 108 19.30 -1.58 -3.71
C LEU A 108 18.59 -2.28 -4.87
N ILE A 109 18.60 -1.72 -6.09
CA ILE A 109 17.99 -2.40 -7.23
C ILE A 109 18.75 -3.67 -7.66
N ARG A 110 20.07 -3.73 -7.46
CA ARG A 110 20.84 -4.95 -7.73
C ARG A 110 20.52 -6.02 -6.70
N GLU A 111 20.43 -5.63 -5.43
CA GLU A 111 20.05 -6.54 -4.35
C GLU A 111 18.61 -7.04 -4.52
N PHE A 112 17.67 -6.17 -4.92
CA PHE A 112 16.28 -6.54 -5.21
C PHE A 112 16.20 -7.56 -6.36
N ARG A 113 16.96 -7.38 -7.44
CA ARG A 113 16.97 -8.33 -8.57
C ARG A 113 17.61 -9.68 -8.24
N ALA A 114 18.41 -9.73 -7.18
CA ALA A 114 19.13 -10.94 -6.76
C ALA A 114 18.45 -11.66 -5.59
N THR A 115 17.31 -11.16 -5.09
CA THR A 115 16.64 -11.72 -3.92
C THR A 115 15.51 -12.65 -4.34
N ASP A 116 15.43 -13.82 -3.71
CA ASP A 116 14.29 -14.73 -3.85
C ASP A 116 13.18 -14.43 -2.82
N ASP A 117 13.48 -13.65 -1.79
CA ASP A 117 12.54 -13.22 -0.75
C ASP A 117 12.42 -11.68 -0.72
N VAL A 118 11.48 -11.18 -1.51
CA VAL A 118 11.20 -9.75 -1.62
C VAL A 118 10.68 -9.16 -0.30
N ILE A 119 9.98 -9.94 0.54
CA ILE A 119 9.45 -9.44 1.82
C ILE A 119 10.58 -9.24 2.83
N ALA A 120 11.52 -10.19 2.90
CA ALA A 120 12.75 -10.04 3.68
C ALA A 120 13.59 -8.86 3.16
N PHE A 121 13.67 -8.69 1.83
CA PHE A 121 14.29 -7.51 1.22
C PHE A 121 13.65 -6.19 1.67
N CYS A 122 12.32 -6.12 1.73
CA CYS A 122 11.62 -4.92 2.17
C CYS A 122 11.84 -4.64 3.66
N ALA A 123 11.89 -5.69 4.50
CA ALA A 123 12.03 -5.58 5.95
C ALA A 123 13.37 -4.98 6.42
N ARG A 124 14.40 -5.07 5.59
CA ARG A 124 15.76 -4.55 5.89
C ARG A 124 15.98 -3.11 5.40
N LEU A 125 15.02 -2.52 4.69
CA LEU A 125 15.13 -1.11 4.30
C LEU A 125 14.89 -0.18 5.50
N PRO A 126 15.59 0.96 5.57
CA PRO A 126 15.39 1.93 6.64
C PRO A 126 13.92 2.32 6.81
N TRP A 127 13.45 2.39 8.06
CA TRP A 127 12.08 2.76 8.46
C TRP A 127 10.96 1.76 8.11
N LEU A 128 11.22 0.78 7.26
CA LEU A 128 10.21 -0.26 6.97
C LEU A 128 10.20 -1.29 8.10
N GLY A 129 9.00 -1.60 8.58
CA GLY A 129 8.77 -2.44 9.75
C GLY A 129 7.81 -3.59 9.47
N PRO A 130 7.29 -4.24 10.51
CA PRO A 130 6.52 -5.49 10.41
C PRO A 130 5.31 -5.41 9.46
N ILE A 131 4.64 -4.26 9.36
CA ILE A 131 3.49 -4.05 8.47
C ILE A 131 3.91 -3.41 7.15
N THR A 132 4.74 -2.37 7.19
CA THR A 132 5.08 -1.58 5.99
C THR A 132 5.96 -2.34 4.99
N LYS A 133 6.65 -3.41 5.41
CA LYS A 133 7.33 -4.32 4.48
C LYS A 133 6.37 -4.97 3.47
N PHE A 134 5.15 -5.32 3.90
CA PHE A 134 4.13 -5.90 3.02
C PHE A 134 3.54 -4.85 2.07
N HIS A 135 3.40 -3.60 2.53
CA HIS A 135 3.03 -2.48 1.66
C HIS A 135 4.03 -2.34 0.50
N LEU A 136 5.33 -2.30 0.82
CA LEU A 136 6.34 -2.19 -0.22
C LEU A 136 6.35 -3.44 -1.10
N ALA A 137 6.39 -4.64 -0.52
CA ALA A 137 6.42 -5.89 -1.30
C ALA A 137 5.27 -5.95 -2.33
N LYS A 138 4.06 -5.55 -1.92
CA LYS A 138 2.91 -5.43 -2.81
C LYS A 138 3.16 -4.45 -3.97
N ASN A 139 3.64 -3.26 -3.67
CA ASN A 139 4.01 -2.25 -4.69
C ASN A 139 5.17 -2.70 -5.59
N LEU A 140 5.92 -3.73 -5.20
CA LEU A 140 6.99 -4.33 -6.01
C LEU A 140 6.53 -5.58 -6.78
N GLY A 141 5.25 -5.93 -6.72
CA GLY A 141 4.64 -7.02 -7.47
C GLY A 141 4.41 -8.32 -6.72
N VAL A 142 4.76 -8.39 -5.44
CA VAL A 142 4.45 -9.57 -4.63
C VAL A 142 2.94 -9.63 -4.36
N ASP A 143 2.32 -10.78 -4.59
CA ASP A 143 0.89 -10.95 -4.35
C ASP A 143 0.57 -11.22 -2.86
N VAL A 144 0.67 -10.16 -2.05
CA VAL A 144 0.43 -10.20 -0.61
C VAL A 144 -0.48 -9.08 -0.15
N ALA A 145 -1.29 -9.38 0.87
CA ALA A 145 -2.04 -8.41 1.63
C ALA A 145 -1.15 -7.74 2.68
N LYS A 146 -1.39 -6.44 2.91
CA LYS A 146 -0.79 -5.66 3.99
C LYS A 146 -1.72 -5.74 5.20
N PRO A 147 -1.31 -6.36 6.31
CA PRO A 147 -2.15 -6.55 7.49
C PRO A 147 -2.27 -5.25 8.31
N ASP A 148 -2.92 -4.24 7.75
CA ASP A 148 -3.17 -2.97 8.42
C ASP A 148 -4.43 -2.99 9.28
N VAL A 149 -4.70 -1.86 9.93
CA VAL A 149 -5.80 -1.74 10.88
C VAL A 149 -7.19 -1.94 10.25
N HIS A 150 -7.39 -1.65 8.96
CA HIS A 150 -8.67 -1.84 8.28
C HIS A 150 -8.85 -3.30 7.90
N LEU A 151 -7.86 -3.86 7.21
CA LEU A 151 -7.92 -5.25 6.75
C LEU A 151 -7.95 -6.25 7.91
N ASN A 152 -7.14 -6.04 8.95
CA ASN A 152 -7.20 -6.90 10.13
C ASN A 152 -8.56 -6.86 10.84
N ARG A 153 -9.26 -5.71 10.80
CA ARG A 153 -10.61 -5.64 11.38
C ARG A 153 -11.64 -6.38 10.53
N LEU A 154 -11.59 -6.24 9.22
CA LEU A 154 -12.46 -6.99 8.30
C LEU A 154 -12.23 -8.49 8.46
N ALA A 155 -10.97 -8.92 8.42
CA ALA A 155 -10.59 -10.33 8.55
C ALA A 155 -10.98 -10.93 9.91
N LYS A 156 -10.83 -10.15 11.00
CA LYS A 156 -11.26 -10.58 12.34
C LYS A 156 -12.75 -10.91 12.42
N LEU A 157 -13.61 -10.22 11.66
CA LEU A 157 -15.06 -10.50 11.63
C LEU A 157 -15.39 -11.85 10.99
N GLU A 158 -14.45 -12.42 10.23
CA GLU A 158 -14.55 -13.75 9.61
C GLU A 158 -13.67 -14.80 10.31
N GLY A 159 -12.93 -14.41 11.36
CA GLY A 159 -12.04 -15.32 12.10
C GLY A 159 -10.74 -15.69 11.37
N VAL A 160 -10.34 -14.91 10.36
CA VAL A 160 -9.16 -15.18 9.51
C VAL A 160 -8.14 -14.04 9.57
N THR A 161 -6.96 -14.24 8.97
CA THR A 161 -5.95 -13.20 8.75
C THR A 161 -6.28 -12.33 7.53
N ALA A 162 -5.66 -11.16 7.44
CA ALA A 162 -5.82 -10.28 6.27
C ALA A 162 -5.39 -10.96 4.95
N GLN A 163 -4.35 -11.80 4.98
CA GLN A 163 -3.90 -12.56 3.82
C GLN A 163 -4.97 -13.57 3.39
N GLU A 164 -5.46 -14.40 4.31
CA GLU A 164 -6.49 -15.42 4.03
C GLU A 164 -7.79 -14.79 3.51
N LEU A 165 -8.22 -13.65 4.07
CA LEU A 165 -9.37 -12.91 3.55
C LEU A 165 -9.15 -12.50 2.09
N CYS A 166 -7.98 -11.95 1.77
CA CYS A 166 -7.67 -11.48 0.42
C CYS A 166 -7.51 -12.64 -0.56
N GLU A 167 -6.88 -13.74 -0.16
CA GLU A 167 -6.70 -14.95 -0.98
C GLU A 167 -8.03 -15.65 -1.29
N ARG A 168 -8.93 -15.72 -0.30
CA ARG A 168 -10.28 -16.26 -0.51
C ARG A 168 -11.02 -15.45 -1.58
N LEU A 169 -11.13 -14.14 -1.39
CA LEU A 169 -11.80 -13.25 -2.35
C LEU A 169 -11.11 -13.24 -3.72
N ALA A 170 -9.78 -13.32 -3.75
CA ALA A 170 -9.00 -13.46 -4.98
C ALA A 170 -9.42 -14.73 -5.76
N SER A 171 -9.52 -15.87 -5.08
CA SER A 171 -9.96 -17.13 -5.71
C SER A 171 -11.39 -17.09 -6.25
N GLU A 172 -12.27 -16.29 -5.63
CA GLU A 172 -13.68 -16.15 -6.03
C GLU A 172 -13.87 -15.17 -7.20
N THR A 173 -13.00 -14.16 -7.31
CA THR A 173 -13.14 -13.03 -8.25
C THR A 173 -12.18 -13.10 -9.42
N GLY A 174 -11.05 -13.79 -9.28
CA GLY A 174 -9.96 -13.82 -10.26
C GLY A 174 -8.97 -12.66 -10.11
N TYR A 175 -9.15 -11.76 -9.14
CA TYR A 175 -8.16 -10.73 -8.82
C TYR A 175 -6.97 -11.31 -8.06
N ARG A 176 -5.86 -10.58 -8.06
CA ARG A 176 -4.75 -10.81 -7.13
C ARG A 176 -5.13 -10.44 -5.69
N ALA A 177 -4.59 -11.15 -4.71
CA ALA A 177 -4.79 -10.82 -3.29
C ALA A 177 -4.34 -9.38 -2.96
N ALA A 178 -3.26 -8.91 -3.59
CA ALA A 178 -2.78 -7.54 -3.56
C ALA A 178 -3.84 -6.51 -4.04
N THR A 179 -4.61 -6.86 -5.06
CA THR A 179 -5.66 -6.01 -5.63
C THR A 179 -6.90 -6.01 -4.73
N ILE A 180 -7.27 -7.16 -4.17
CA ILE A 180 -8.31 -7.25 -3.13
C ILE A 180 -7.96 -6.35 -1.94
N ASP A 181 -6.73 -6.41 -1.43
CA ASP A 181 -6.23 -5.53 -0.37
C ASP A 181 -6.43 -4.06 -0.71
N LEU A 182 -6.02 -3.64 -1.91
CA LEU A 182 -6.15 -2.26 -2.35
C LEU A 182 -7.61 -1.80 -2.34
N ILE A 183 -8.51 -2.61 -2.89
CA ILE A 183 -9.94 -2.28 -3.02
C ILE A 183 -10.58 -2.15 -1.63
N LEU A 184 -10.41 -3.14 -0.76
CA LEU A 184 -10.98 -3.12 0.59
C LEU A 184 -10.40 -1.97 1.43
N TRP A 185 -9.10 -1.72 1.30
CA TRP A 185 -8.45 -0.62 2.00
C TRP A 185 -8.96 0.74 1.50
N ARG A 186 -9.12 0.94 0.18
CA ARG A 186 -9.69 2.17 -0.39
C ARG A 186 -11.12 2.39 0.07
N ALA A 187 -11.94 1.34 0.02
CA ALA A 187 -13.32 1.40 0.49
C ALA A 187 -13.42 1.83 1.96
N CYS A 188 -12.51 1.34 2.82
CA CYS A 188 -12.43 1.76 4.22
C CYS A 188 -11.93 3.20 4.39
N ALA A 189 -10.89 3.58 3.64
CA ALA A 189 -10.25 4.90 3.72
C ALA A 189 -11.19 6.03 3.28
N ASP A 190 -12.00 5.78 2.26
CA ASP A 190 -12.93 6.76 1.69
C ASP A 190 -14.32 6.70 2.34
N GLY A 191 -14.54 5.73 3.24
CA GLY A 191 -15.79 5.59 3.98
C GLY A 191 -16.94 4.97 3.17
N ILE A 192 -16.63 4.29 2.07
CA ILE A 192 -17.60 3.46 1.32
C ILE A 192 -18.11 2.34 2.21
N ILE A 193 -17.20 1.71 2.98
CA ILE A 193 -17.51 0.74 4.03
C ILE A 193 -16.84 1.14 5.34
N HIS A 194 -17.36 0.64 6.45
CA HIS A 194 -16.73 0.78 7.75
C HIS A 194 -16.23 -0.56 8.26
N SER A 195 -14.93 -0.65 8.53
CA SER A 195 -14.33 -1.81 9.18
C SER A 195 -14.58 -1.85 10.71
N ARG A 196 -15.56 -1.11 11.23
CA ARG A 196 -15.89 -0.98 12.66
C ARG A 196 -17.39 -0.97 12.84
#